data_AF-A0A351R988-F1
#
_entry.id   AF-A0A351R988-F1
#
_cell.length_a   1.000
_cell.length_b   1.000
_cell.length_c   1.000
_cell.angle_alpha   90.00
_cell.angle_beta   90.00
_cell.angle_gamma   90.00
#
_symmetry.space_group_name_H-M   'P 1'
#
loop_
_entity.id
_entity.type
_entity.pdbx_description
1 polymer ?
#
loop_
_entity_poly.entity_id
_entity_poly.type
_entity_poly.pdbx_seq_one_letter_code
_entity_poly.pdbx_strand_id
1 'polypeptide(L)' 'MVKRFLLGIIVVLFASCDSGHQYKTLSPNANVVVLGDSLTYGTGAADGEDYVSLLSADTGWKITNAGVPGNTSADG' A
#
# COMPACT_ATOMS: atom_id res chain seq x y z
N MET A 1 0.04 -43.67 17.49
CA MET A 1 0.93 -42.97 16.53
C MET A 1 0.21 -41.81 15.83
N VAL A 2 -0.97 -42.03 15.23
CA VAL A 2 -1.80 -41.02 14.53
C VAL A 2 -2.12 -39.77 15.36
N LYS A 3 -2.43 -39.92 16.65
CA LYS A 3 -2.78 -38.79 17.54
C LYS A 3 -1.61 -37.80 17.76
N ARG A 4 -0.37 -38.30 17.77
CA ARG A 4 0.85 -37.47 17.86
C ARG A 4 1.15 -36.77 16.53
N PHE A 5 0.82 -37.42 15.41
CA PHE A 5 0.94 -36.86 14.07
C PHE A 5 -0.07 -35.72 13.83
N LEU A 6 -1.33 -35.92 14.23
CA LEU A 6 -2.37 -34.88 14.18
C LEU A 6 -2.01 -33.67 15.05
N LEU A 7 -1.45 -33.89 16.25
CA LEU A 7 -0.99 -32.79 17.11
C LEU A 7 0.15 -32.00 16.45
N GLY A 8 1.08 -32.68 15.77
CA GLY A 8 2.17 -32.03 15.03
C GLY A 8 1.67 -31.15 13.88
N ILE A 9 0.67 -31.61 13.11
CA ILE A 9 0.07 -30.84 12.01
C ILE A 9 -0.60 -29.57 12.54
N ILE A 10 -1.33 -29.68 13.65
CA ILE A 10 -2.01 -28.53 14.26
C ILE A 10 -0.98 -27.47 14.70
N VAL A 11 0.13 -27.87 15.31
CA VAL A 11 1.20 -26.94 15.74
C VAL A 11 1.84 -26.22 14.54
N VAL A 12 2.05 -26.93 13.42
CA VAL A 12 2.59 -26.31 12.19
C VAL A 12 1.63 -25.28 11.59
N LEU A 13 0.31 -25.53 11.63
CA LEU A 13 -0.69 -24.60 11.12
C LEU A 13 -0.76 -23.29 11.93
N PHE A 14 -0.45 -23.33 13.23
CA PHE A 14 -0.43 -22.12 14.07
C PHE A 14 0.87 -21.30 13.99
N ALA A 15 1.93 -21.82 13.37
CA ALA A 15 3.20 -21.11 13.20
C ALA A 15 3.15 -20.01 12.11
N SER A 16 2.05 -19.92 11.36
CA SER A 16 1.84 -18.91 10.30
C SER A 16 1.27 -17.58 10.82
N CYS A 17 0.91 -17.50 12.10
CA CYS A 17 0.31 -16.29 12.66
C CYS A 17 1.42 -15.34 13.12
N ASP A 18 1.84 -14.43 12.25
CA ASP A 18 2.71 -13.31 12.60
C ASP A 18 1.91 -12.04 12.82
N SER A 19 2.19 -11.33 13.92
CA SER A 19 1.63 -10.01 14.18
C SER A 19 2.49 -9.01 13.41
N GLY A 20 2.24 -8.92 12.10
CA GLY A 20 3.07 -8.15 11.17
C GLY A 20 3.35 -6.71 11.63
N HIS A 21 4.38 -6.09 11.04
CA HIS A 21 4.86 -4.79 11.46
C HIS A 21 3.76 -3.72 11.40
N GLN A 22 3.38 -3.18 12.57
CA GLN A 22 2.41 -2.09 12.65
C GLN A 22 3.12 -0.74 12.50
N TYR A 23 2.90 -0.08 11.37
CA TYR A 23 3.37 1.28 11.16
C TYR A 23 2.49 2.30 11.88
N LYS A 24 3.10 3.37 12.36
CA LYS A 24 2.35 4.52 12.89
C LYS A 24 1.60 5.19 11.75
N THR A 25 0.31 5.44 11.94
CA THR A 25 -0.50 6.16 10.96
C THR A 25 -0.01 7.59 10.79
N LEU A 26 -0.12 8.10 9.56
CA LEU A 26 0.11 9.51 9.28
C LEU A 26 -1.04 10.35 9.85
N SER A 27 -0.73 11.62 10.16
CA SER A 27 -1.76 12.59 10.54
C SER A 27 -2.76 12.77 9.38
N PRO A 28 -4.07 12.96 9.65
CA PRO A 28 -5.07 13.22 8.62
C PRO A 28 -4.75 14.42 7.71
N ASN A 29 -3.87 15.33 8.11
CA ASN A 29 -3.44 16.49 7.33
C ASN A 29 -1.97 16.44 6.91
N ALA A 30 -1.37 15.24 6.85
CA ALA A 30 0.02 15.06 6.47
C ALA A 30 0.28 15.61 5.06
N ASN A 31 1.47 16.19 4.87
CA ASN A 31 1.98 16.50 3.55
C ASN A 31 2.61 15.24 2.97
N VAL A 32 2.13 14.79 1.82
CA VAL A 32 2.55 13.54 1.19
C VAL A 32 2.94 13.82 -0.25
N VAL A 33 4.11 13.33 -0.67
CA VAL A 33 4.50 13.29 -2.08
C VAL A 33 4.31 11.86 -2.56
N VAL A 34 3.59 11.69 -3.67
CA VAL A 34 3.43 10.38 -4.32
C VAL A 34 4.25 10.40 -5.60
N LEU A 35 5.35 9.64 -5.58
CA LEU A 35 6.28 9.49 -6.71
C LEU A 35 5.88 8.27 -7.55
N GLY A 36 6.04 8.39 -8.86
CA GLY A 36 5.82 7.26 -9.75
C GLY A 36 5.76 7.65 -11.22
N ASP A 37 5.06 6.85 -11.99
CA ASP A 37 5.01 6.94 -13.44
C ASP A 37 3.62 7.36 -13.95
N SER A 38 3.16 6.76 -15.04
CA SER A 38 1.84 7.00 -15.63
C SER A 38 0.69 6.63 -14.70
N LEU A 39 0.87 5.63 -13.82
CA LEU A 39 -0.16 5.22 -12.86
C LEU A 39 -0.36 6.31 -11.81
N THR A 40 0.74 6.82 -11.25
CA THR A 40 0.70 7.93 -10.29
C THR A 40 0.20 9.21 -10.95
N TYR A 41 0.61 9.49 -12.20
CA TYR A 41 0.12 10.64 -12.95
C TYR A 41 -1.40 10.61 -13.18
N GLY A 42 -2.02 9.42 -13.24
CA GLY A 42 -3.45 9.26 -13.54
C GLY A 42 -3.75 9.06 -15.03
N THR A 43 -2.80 8.49 -15.79
CA THR A 43 -2.98 8.27 -17.23
C THR A 43 -4.18 7.37 -17.50
N GLY A 44 -5.15 7.88 -18.27
CA GLY A 44 -6.37 7.15 -18.63
C GLY A 44 -7.50 7.23 -17.60
N ALA A 45 -7.28 7.87 -16.45
CA ALA A 45 -8.35 8.24 -15.53
C ALA A 45 -9.03 9.54 -15.99
N ALA A 46 -10.32 9.69 -15.68
CA ALA A 46 -10.99 10.98 -15.80
C ALA A 46 -10.51 11.92 -14.68
N ASP A 47 -10.81 13.21 -14.83
CA ASP A 47 -10.42 14.23 -13.85
C ASP A 47 -10.94 13.88 -12.45
N GLY A 48 -10.00 13.70 -11.51
CA GLY A 48 -10.30 13.35 -10.11
C GLY A 48 -10.58 11.87 -9.86
N GLU A 49 -10.56 11.02 -10.89
CA GLU A 49 -10.75 9.56 -10.76
C GLU A 49 -9.43 8.78 -10.70
N ASP A 50 -8.29 9.47 -10.76
CA ASP A 50 -7.00 8.85 -10.51
C ASP A 50 -6.85 8.47 -9.02
N TYR A 51 -6.04 7.45 -8.74
CA TYR A 51 -5.93 6.94 -7.36
C TYR A 51 -5.33 7.97 -6.40
N VAL A 52 -4.52 8.93 -6.88
CA VAL A 52 -3.90 9.93 -6.02
C VAL A 52 -4.94 10.95 -5.56
N SER A 53 -5.83 11.38 -6.46
CA SER A 53 -6.99 12.21 -6.14
C SER A 53 -7.92 11.51 -5.15
N LEU A 54 -8.27 10.25 -5.40
CA LEU A 54 -9.11 9.45 -4.50
C LEU A 54 -8.45 9.25 -3.13
N LEU A 55 -7.15 8.94 -3.10
CA LEU A 55 -6.38 8.78 -1.86
C LEU A 55 -6.38 10.08 -1.04
N SER A 56 -6.23 11.25 -1.68
CA SER A 56 -6.28 12.54 -0.99
C SER A 56 -7.66 12.79 -0.38
N ALA A 57 -8.74 12.47 -1.11
CA ALA A 57 -10.11 12.60 -0.61
C ALA A 57 -10.40 11.67 0.58
N ASP A 58 -9.99 10.41 0.49
CA ASP A 58 -10.27 9.38 1.51
C ASP A 58 -9.47 9.60 2.80
N THR A 59 -8.24 10.10 2.69
CA THR A 59 -7.33 10.26 3.83
C THR A 59 -7.31 11.66 4.44
N GLY A 60 -7.72 12.68 3.68
CA GLY A 60 -7.54 14.09 4.03
C GLY A 60 -6.11 14.61 3.85
N TRP A 61 -5.19 13.76 3.37
CA TRP A 61 -3.79 14.14 3.20
C TRP A 61 -3.64 15.26 2.15
N LYS A 62 -2.65 16.12 2.37
CA LYS A 62 -2.22 17.13 1.42
C LYS A 62 -1.23 16.48 0.45
N ILE A 63 -1.76 15.94 -0.63
CA ILE A 63 -0.96 15.16 -1.58
C ILE A 63 -0.41 16.04 -2.71
N THR A 64 0.88 15.91 -2.99
CA THR A 64 1.52 16.36 -4.22
C THR A 64 1.73 15.15 -5.12
N ASN A 65 1.00 15.12 -6.23
CA ASN A 65 1.19 14.11 -7.26
C ASN A 65 2.44 14.45 -8.08
N ALA A 66 3.46 13.60 -8.00
CA ALA A 66 4.72 13.75 -8.72
C ALA A 66 4.94 12.60 -9.72
N GLY A 67 3.86 11.99 -10.20
CA GLY A 67 3.92 10.97 -11.25
C GLY A 67 4.32 11.59 -12.59
N VAL A 68 5.18 10.92 -13.34
CA VAL A 68 5.55 11.32 -14.71
C VAL A 68 5.47 10.12 -15.64
N PRO A 69 4.57 10.10 -16.65
CA PRO A 69 4.44 8.98 -17.56
C PRO A 69 5.77 8.57 -18.21
N GLY A 70 6.10 7.28 -18.10
CA GLY A 70 7.33 6.72 -18.65
C GLY A 70 8.56 6.82 -17.72
N ASN A 71 8.44 7.42 -16.53
CA ASN A 71 9.49 7.32 -15.52
C ASN A 71 9.73 5.88 -15.08
N THR A 72 10.99 5.58 -14.83
CA THR A 72 11.48 4.34 -14.24
C THR A 72 12.06 4.64 -12.86
N SER A 73 12.50 3.60 -12.15
CA SER A 73 13.17 3.77 -10.86
C SER A 73 14.48 4.55 -10.94
N ALA A 74 15.05 4.75 -12.13
CA ALA A 74 16.27 5.55 -12.31
C ALA A 74 15.98 7.06 -12.42
N ASP A 75 14.73 7.45 -12.63
CA ASP A 75 14.31 8.83 -12.88
C ASP A 75 13.81 9.55 -11.62
N GLY A 76 13.72 8.83 -10.48
CA GLY A 76 13.18 9.30 -9.19
C GLY A 76 14.23 9.50 -8.11
#